data_AF-A0A6N7HAK6-F1
#
_entry.id   AF-A0A6N7HAK6-F1
#
_cell.length_a   1.000
_cell.length_b   1.000
_cell.length_c   1.000
_cell.angle_alpha   90.00
_cell.angle_beta   90.00
_cell.angle_gamma   90.00
#
_symmetry.space_group_name_H-M   'P 1'
#
loop_
_entity.id
_entity.type
_entity.pdbx_description
1 polymer ?
#
loop_
_entity_poly.entity_id
_entity_poly.type
_entity_poly.pdbx_seq_one_letter_code
_entity_poly.pdbx_strand_id
1 'polypeptide(L)'
;MDAAVAAAITAVPFADAGTAEQWFTAVCQTRDQCGADAGWDQFAAELAERAKADGFGDEIVERFTRHLTDLDPDPVATIGRMRDLADQLPAHYQELTAAEDPTAASAEQHDDQQWQAFLVAHGPQWNGSEETWTQFDQWFRYEADQRGLAVPAGRFIDHLAAQPDKVAVFAQYGVTIAGTGPSDEEAPAPDVSVYPEITAGESGAWVDYLDAMLRSKGF
;
A
#
# COMPACT_ATOMS: atom_id res chain seq x y z
N MET A 1 14.44 16.72 -13.19
CA MET A 1 13.65 17.74 -12.47
C MET A 1 14.57 18.51 -11.54
N ASP A 2 14.37 19.82 -11.45
CA ASP A 2 15.13 20.70 -10.54
C ASP A 2 14.76 20.42 -9.07
N ALA A 3 15.72 20.51 -8.14
CA ALA A 3 15.49 20.18 -6.73
C ALA A 3 14.52 21.15 -6.04
N ALA A 4 14.49 22.42 -6.45
CA ALA A 4 13.54 23.40 -5.92
C ALA A 4 12.13 23.12 -6.48
N VAL A 5 12.01 22.71 -7.74
CA VAL A 5 10.73 22.26 -8.31
C VAL A 5 10.23 21.01 -7.58
N ALA A 6 11.11 20.04 -7.31
CA ALA A 6 10.77 18.82 -6.59
C ALA A 6 10.26 19.11 -5.17
N ALA A 7 10.96 19.96 -4.40
CA ALA A 7 10.51 20.35 -3.07
C ALA A 7 9.24 21.22 -3.10
N ALA A 8 9.07 22.06 -4.13
CA ALA A 8 7.86 22.86 -4.29
C ALA A 8 6.61 21.99 -4.52
N ILE A 9 6.71 20.92 -5.32
CA ILE A 9 5.57 20.03 -5.58
C ILE A 9 5.19 19.18 -4.36
N THR A 10 6.14 18.87 -3.46
CA THR A 10 5.86 18.12 -2.22
C THR A 10 5.63 18.99 -0.99
N ALA A 11 5.65 20.33 -1.15
CA ALA A 11 5.42 21.28 -0.07
C ALA A 11 4.07 21.07 0.66
N VAL A 12 3.06 20.61 -0.07
CA VAL A 12 1.73 20.30 0.44
C VAL A 12 1.44 18.81 0.22
N PRO A 13 1.25 18.03 1.29
CA PRO A 13 0.84 16.64 1.17
C PRO A 13 -0.66 16.58 0.86
N PHE A 14 -1.02 16.07 -0.31
CA PHE A 14 -2.40 15.77 -0.70
C PHE A 14 -2.71 14.28 -0.47
N ALA A 15 -3.93 14.00 -0.02
CA ALA A 15 -4.39 12.64 0.28
C ALA A 15 -4.63 11.80 -0.98
N ASP A 16 -4.89 12.43 -2.12
CA ASP A 16 -5.11 11.77 -3.40
C ASP A 16 -4.52 12.57 -4.56
N ALA A 17 -4.21 11.87 -5.66
CA ALA A 17 -3.58 12.45 -6.84
C ALA A 17 -4.49 13.43 -7.60
N GLY A 18 -5.81 13.29 -7.50
CA GLY A 18 -6.78 14.19 -8.14
C GLY A 18 -6.76 15.57 -7.49
N THR A 19 -6.69 15.62 -6.16
CA THR A 19 -6.56 16.87 -5.40
C THR A 19 -5.21 17.55 -5.69
N ALA A 20 -4.12 16.79 -5.82
CA ALA A 20 -2.81 17.33 -6.21
C ALA A 20 -2.82 17.92 -7.64
N GLU A 21 -3.45 17.24 -8.59
CA GLU A 21 -3.58 17.74 -9.97
C GLU A 21 -4.39 19.04 -10.05
N GLN A 22 -5.50 19.13 -9.30
CA GLN A 22 -6.29 20.35 -9.20
C GLN A 22 -5.48 21.50 -8.61
N TRP A 23 -4.67 21.23 -7.58
CA TRP A 23 -3.79 22.23 -6.99
C TRP A 23 -2.73 22.73 -7.97
N PHE A 24 -2.02 21.84 -8.67
CA PHE A 24 -1.01 22.24 -9.66
C PHE A 24 -1.63 23.01 -10.83
N THR A 25 -2.84 22.63 -11.22
CA THR A 25 -3.63 23.36 -12.22
C THR A 25 -3.92 24.80 -11.75
N ALA A 26 -4.36 24.96 -10.50
CA ALA A 26 -4.61 26.29 -9.92
C ALA A 26 -3.33 27.14 -9.85
N VAL A 27 -2.19 26.55 -9.45
CA VAL A 27 -0.87 27.22 -9.41
C VAL A 27 -0.43 27.68 -10.81
N CYS A 28 -0.53 26.81 -11.82
CA CYS A 28 -0.12 27.15 -13.19
C CYS A 28 -1.04 28.22 -13.82
N GLN A 29 -2.36 28.07 -13.65
CA GLN A 29 -3.33 29.04 -14.16
C GLN A 29 -3.15 30.42 -13.50
N THR A 30 -2.86 30.46 -12.20
CA THR A 30 -2.53 31.71 -11.51
C THR A 30 -1.29 32.36 -12.13
N ARG A 31 -0.25 31.58 -12.43
CA ARG A 31 0.97 32.11 -13.08
C ARG A 31 0.68 32.68 -14.46
N ASP A 32 -0.09 31.97 -15.28
CA ASP A 32 -0.46 32.44 -16.61
C ASP A 32 -1.32 33.72 -16.55
N GLN A 33 -2.18 33.86 -15.52
CA GLN A 33 -3.04 35.03 -15.33
C GLN A 33 -2.29 36.26 -14.81
N CYS A 34 -1.36 36.09 -13.86
CA CYS A 34 -0.56 37.20 -13.34
C CYS A 34 0.43 37.73 -14.38
N GLY A 35 0.85 36.90 -15.35
CA GLY A 35 1.85 37.25 -16.36
C GLY A 35 3.28 37.17 -15.83
N ALA A 36 4.27 37.23 -16.74
CA ALA A 36 5.66 36.95 -16.41
C ALA A 36 6.28 37.96 -15.42
N ASP A 37 5.84 39.22 -15.49
CA ASP A 37 6.37 40.35 -14.72
C ASP A 37 5.73 40.53 -13.33
N ALA A 38 4.71 39.72 -12.99
CA ALA A 38 4.09 39.81 -11.68
C ALA A 38 5.07 39.39 -10.57
N GLY A 39 5.14 40.23 -9.54
CA GLY A 39 5.91 39.95 -8.33
C GLY A 39 5.26 38.86 -7.47
N TRP A 40 6.04 38.36 -6.50
CA TRP A 40 5.63 37.29 -5.60
C TRP A 40 4.36 37.59 -4.82
N ASP A 41 4.23 38.80 -4.24
CA ASP A 41 3.05 39.20 -3.46
C ASP A 41 1.76 39.16 -4.28
N GLN A 42 1.84 39.59 -5.56
CA GLN A 42 0.69 39.55 -6.46
C GLN A 42 0.29 38.11 -6.79
N PHE A 43 1.27 37.26 -7.11
CA PHE A 43 1.01 35.85 -7.35
C PHE A 43 0.39 35.15 -6.13
N ALA A 44 0.94 35.38 -4.93
CA ALA A 44 0.44 34.77 -3.70
C ALA A 44 -1.00 35.19 -3.38
N ALA A 45 -1.35 36.46 -3.59
CA ALA A 45 -2.70 36.97 -3.39
C ALA A 45 -3.72 36.36 -4.38
N GLU A 46 -3.35 36.28 -5.66
CA GLU A 46 -4.20 35.69 -6.71
C GLU A 46 -4.35 34.16 -6.53
N LEU A 47 -3.28 33.49 -6.10
CA LEU A 47 -3.32 32.06 -5.77
C LEU A 47 -4.27 31.80 -4.61
N ALA A 48 -4.27 32.64 -3.57
CA ALA A 48 -5.16 32.49 -2.42
C ALA A 48 -6.64 32.59 -2.82
N GLU A 49 -7.00 33.59 -3.63
CA GLU A 49 -8.37 33.77 -4.11
C GLU A 49 -8.81 32.60 -5.01
N ARG A 50 -7.93 32.13 -5.90
CA ARG A 50 -8.23 30.98 -6.78
C ARG A 50 -8.35 29.68 -5.99
N ALA A 51 -7.39 29.39 -5.12
CA ALA A 51 -7.39 28.22 -4.26
C ALA A 51 -8.69 28.11 -3.46
N LYS A 52 -9.17 29.24 -2.92
CA LYS A 52 -10.44 29.32 -2.22
C LYS A 52 -11.64 29.04 -3.13
N ALA A 53 -11.63 29.52 -4.36
CA ALA A 53 -12.68 29.23 -5.35
C ALA A 53 -12.72 27.73 -5.72
N ASP A 54 -11.55 27.07 -5.76
CA ASP A 54 -11.40 25.64 -6.01
C ASP A 54 -11.61 24.77 -4.74
N GLY A 55 -11.91 25.39 -3.59
CA GLY A 55 -12.23 24.69 -2.34
C GLY A 55 -11.02 24.30 -1.48
N PHE A 56 -9.82 24.77 -1.81
CA PHE A 56 -8.64 24.63 -0.96
C PHE A 56 -8.72 25.60 0.22
N GLY A 57 -8.30 25.13 1.40
CA GLY A 57 -8.23 25.96 2.60
C GLY A 57 -7.04 26.93 2.58
N ASP A 58 -7.17 28.06 3.28
CA ASP A 58 -6.11 29.08 3.40
C ASP A 58 -4.78 28.50 3.92
N GLU A 59 -4.85 27.45 4.76
CA GLU A 59 -3.68 26.76 5.33
C GLU A 59 -2.79 26.11 4.26
N ILE A 60 -3.39 25.60 3.17
CA ILE A 60 -2.65 24.98 2.05
C ILE A 60 -1.85 26.06 1.31
N VAL A 61 -2.48 27.19 1.03
CA VAL A 61 -1.85 28.32 0.33
C VAL A 61 -0.74 28.92 1.18
N GLU A 62 -0.98 29.14 2.47
CA GLU A 62 0.02 29.67 3.39
C GLU A 62 1.24 28.73 3.50
N ARG A 63 0.98 27.42 3.63
CA ARG A 63 2.05 26.42 3.69
C ARG A 63 2.90 26.42 2.42
N PHE A 64 2.26 26.41 1.26
CA PHE A 64 2.94 26.40 -0.05
C PHE A 64 3.76 27.67 -0.27
N THR A 65 3.17 28.84 -0.05
CA THR A 65 3.83 30.14 -0.25
C THR A 65 4.99 30.35 0.72
N ARG A 66 4.82 30.00 2.00
CA ARG A 66 5.90 30.00 2.99
C ARG A 66 7.03 29.07 2.56
N HIS A 67 6.71 27.83 2.19
CA HIS A 67 7.71 26.85 1.78
C HIS A 67 8.52 27.34 0.57
N LEU A 68 7.88 27.90 -0.45
CA LEU A 68 8.58 28.45 -1.60
C LEU A 68 9.47 29.65 -1.27
N THR A 69 9.02 30.51 -0.35
CA THR A 69 9.80 31.67 0.12
C THR A 69 11.05 31.23 0.88
N ASP A 70 10.97 30.14 1.64
CA ASP A 70 12.12 29.57 2.37
C ASP A 70 13.07 28.78 1.45
N LEU A 71 12.53 28.19 0.38
CA LEU A 71 13.26 27.28 -0.51
C LEU A 71 14.13 28.01 -1.54
N ASP A 72 13.61 29.08 -2.16
CA ASP A 72 14.28 29.79 -3.25
C ASP A 72 14.19 31.31 -3.03
N PRO A 73 15.31 32.06 -3.15
CA PRO A 73 15.27 33.52 -3.07
C PRO A 73 14.45 34.16 -4.20
N ASP A 74 14.15 33.43 -5.27
CA ASP A 74 13.24 33.85 -6.35
C ASP A 74 12.12 32.82 -6.56
N PRO A 75 11.09 32.81 -5.68
CA PRO A 75 10.01 31.84 -5.75
C PRO A 75 9.19 31.94 -7.05
N VAL A 76 9.15 33.12 -7.69
CA VAL A 76 8.46 33.33 -8.97
C VAL A 76 9.17 32.57 -10.10
N ALA A 77 10.51 32.50 -10.10
CA ALA A 77 11.26 31.68 -11.04
C ALA A 77 10.98 30.17 -10.84
N THR A 78 10.81 29.71 -9.61
CA THR A 78 10.41 28.32 -9.32
C THR A 78 9.01 28.01 -9.83
N ILE A 79 8.04 28.90 -9.62
CA ILE A 79 6.70 28.78 -10.20
C ILE A 79 6.75 28.76 -11.74
N GLY A 80 7.59 29.59 -12.36
CA GLY A 80 7.81 29.57 -13.81
C GLY A 80 8.29 28.21 -14.30
N ARG A 81 9.29 27.62 -13.63
CA ARG A 81 9.80 26.28 -13.92
C ARG A 81 8.74 25.19 -13.71
N MET A 82 7.92 25.30 -12.66
CA MET A 82 6.79 24.38 -12.43
C MET A 82 5.80 24.45 -13.59
N ARG A 83 5.46 25.66 -14.03
CA ARG A 83 4.55 25.89 -15.16
C ARG A 83 5.09 25.31 -16.46
N ASP A 84 6.39 25.42 -16.74
CA ASP A 84 7.00 24.80 -17.93
C ASP A 84 6.96 23.26 -17.89
N LEU A 85 6.75 22.69 -16.71
CA LEU A 85 6.59 21.25 -16.47
C LEU A 85 5.15 20.85 -16.19
N ALA A 86 4.15 21.71 -16.44
CA ALA A 86 2.75 21.50 -16.02
C ALA A 86 2.21 20.10 -16.35
N ASP A 87 2.42 19.62 -17.58
CA ASP A 87 1.95 18.29 -18.04
C ASP A 87 2.64 17.11 -17.31
N GLN A 88 3.80 17.35 -16.68
CA GLN A 88 4.62 16.35 -16.01
C GLN A 88 4.54 16.46 -14.48
N LEU A 89 3.97 17.55 -13.92
CA LEU A 89 3.86 17.73 -12.47
C LEU A 89 3.08 16.60 -11.78
N PRO A 90 1.94 16.11 -12.30
CA PRO A 90 1.22 15.01 -11.64
C PRO A 90 2.05 13.72 -11.57
N ALA A 91 2.74 13.37 -12.67
CA ALA A 91 3.61 12.20 -12.71
C ALA A 91 4.79 12.33 -11.75
N HIS A 92 5.44 13.49 -11.72
CA HIS A 92 6.55 13.75 -10.81
C HIS A 92 6.13 13.83 -9.34
N TYR A 93 4.94 14.36 -9.03
CA TYR A 93 4.40 14.34 -7.69
C TYR A 93 4.19 12.90 -7.23
N GLN A 94 3.59 12.04 -8.07
CA GLN A 94 3.43 10.62 -7.75
C GLN A 94 4.78 9.93 -7.51
N GLU A 95 5.78 10.16 -8.37
CA GLU A 95 7.13 9.61 -8.19
C GLU A 95 7.79 10.08 -6.88
N LEU A 96 7.66 11.36 -6.53
CA LEU A 96 8.26 11.90 -5.30
C LEU A 96 7.52 11.47 -4.03
N THR A 97 6.19 11.45 -4.03
CA THR A 97 5.43 10.96 -2.87
C THR A 97 5.58 9.45 -2.68
N ALA A 98 5.81 8.72 -3.78
CA ALA A 98 6.20 7.31 -3.72
C ALA A 98 7.63 7.13 -3.15
N ALA A 99 8.53 8.09 -3.38
CA ALA A 99 9.92 8.05 -2.93
C ALA A 99 10.16 8.60 -1.50
N GLU A 100 9.40 9.60 -1.05
CA GLU A 100 9.47 10.16 0.31
C GLU A 100 8.85 9.24 1.36
N ASP A 101 8.09 8.23 0.94
CA ASP A 101 7.83 7.03 1.72
C ASP A 101 8.71 5.88 1.18
N PRO A 102 9.98 5.75 1.62
CA PRO A 102 10.82 4.61 1.24
C PRO A 102 10.25 3.26 1.71
N THR A 103 9.12 3.28 2.43
CA THR A 103 8.36 2.14 2.92
C THR A 103 7.05 1.93 2.15
N ALA A 104 6.69 2.74 1.14
CA ALA A 104 5.50 2.49 0.33
C ALA A 104 5.88 1.95 -1.06
N ALA A 105 6.76 2.63 -1.80
CA ALA A 105 7.12 2.20 -3.15
C ALA A 105 8.06 0.99 -3.21
N SER A 106 8.82 0.74 -2.13
CA SER A 106 9.66 -0.46 -1.98
C SER A 106 9.06 -1.52 -1.07
N ALA A 107 8.01 -1.22 -0.30
CA ALA A 107 7.26 -2.27 0.39
C ALA A 107 6.36 -3.00 -0.59
N GLU A 108 5.62 -2.34 -1.49
CA GLU A 108 4.69 -3.09 -2.34
C GLU A 108 5.41 -4.11 -3.24
N GLN A 109 6.52 -3.78 -3.90
CA GLN A 109 7.23 -4.77 -4.73
C GLN A 109 8.05 -5.81 -3.95
N HIS A 110 8.53 -5.49 -2.75
CA HIS A 110 9.40 -6.37 -1.95
C HIS A 110 8.58 -7.21 -0.95
N ASP A 111 7.47 -6.67 -0.45
CA ASP A 111 6.37 -7.42 0.17
C ASP A 111 5.68 -8.29 -0.87
N ASP A 112 5.39 -7.86 -2.11
CA ASP A 112 4.72 -8.73 -3.10
C ASP A 112 5.53 -10.00 -3.40
N GLN A 113 6.87 -9.92 -3.51
CA GLN A 113 7.68 -11.12 -3.72
C GLN A 113 7.72 -12.02 -2.47
N GLN A 114 7.86 -11.44 -1.28
CA GLN A 114 7.85 -12.20 -0.01
C GLN A 114 6.46 -12.79 0.29
N TRP A 115 5.41 -12.05 -0.04
CA TRP A 115 4.01 -12.40 0.05
C TRP A 115 3.67 -13.51 -0.94
N GLN A 116 4.12 -13.40 -2.18
CA GLN A 116 3.94 -14.45 -3.18
C GLN A 116 4.68 -15.74 -2.77
N ALA A 117 5.91 -15.62 -2.27
CA ALA A 117 6.65 -16.76 -1.73
C ALA A 117 5.94 -17.38 -0.50
N PHE A 118 5.38 -16.54 0.37
CA PHE A 118 4.60 -16.97 1.53
C PHE A 118 3.32 -17.70 1.12
N LEU A 119 2.58 -17.16 0.15
CA LEU A 119 1.37 -17.79 -0.40
C LEU A 119 1.67 -19.16 -1.04
N VAL A 120 2.74 -19.27 -1.82
CA VAL A 120 3.14 -20.53 -2.45
C VAL A 120 3.58 -21.57 -1.40
N ALA A 121 4.27 -21.13 -0.34
CA ALA A 121 4.75 -22.03 0.70
C ALA A 121 3.67 -22.46 1.72
N HIS A 122 2.78 -21.54 2.10
CA HIS A 122 1.83 -21.73 3.20
C HIS A 122 0.39 -21.92 2.72
N GLY A 123 0.02 -21.43 1.54
CA GLY A 123 -1.32 -21.60 0.99
C GLY A 123 -1.75 -23.06 0.79
N PRO A 124 -0.90 -23.97 0.27
CA PRO A 124 -1.23 -25.40 0.11
C PRO A 124 -1.41 -26.15 1.44
N GLN A 125 -1.14 -25.53 2.59
CA GLN A 125 -1.38 -26.14 3.91
C GLN A 125 -2.86 -26.18 4.26
N TRP A 126 -3.69 -25.35 3.62
CA TRP A 126 -5.13 -25.52 3.70
C TRP A 126 -5.56 -26.68 2.81
N ASN A 127 -6.39 -27.58 3.32
CA ASN A 127 -6.87 -28.74 2.57
C ASN A 127 -8.08 -28.43 1.66
N GLY A 128 -8.55 -27.18 1.63
CA GLY A 128 -9.72 -26.77 0.84
C GLY A 128 -11.06 -27.02 1.54
N SER A 129 -11.07 -27.62 2.74
CA SER A 129 -12.29 -27.84 3.52
C SER A 129 -12.61 -26.63 4.40
N GLU A 130 -13.89 -26.23 4.38
CA GLU A 130 -14.42 -25.19 5.26
C GLU A 130 -14.30 -25.57 6.76
N GLU A 131 -14.28 -26.86 7.09
CA GLU A 131 -14.16 -27.34 8.47
C GLU A 131 -12.79 -27.02 9.10
N THR A 132 -11.75 -26.92 8.27
CA THR A 132 -10.39 -26.56 8.72
C THR A 132 -10.06 -25.09 8.51
N TRP A 133 -10.96 -24.33 7.88
CA TRP A 133 -10.74 -22.93 7.48
C TRP A 133 -10.40 -22.03 8.66
N THR A 134 -11.15 -22.10 9.76
CA THR A 134 -10.91 -21.26 10.95
C THR A 134 -9.53 -21.52 11.56
N GLN A 135 -9.07 -22.77 11.55
CA GLN A 135 -7.76 -23.15 12.07
C GLN A 135 -6.64 -22.67 11.13
N PHE A 136 -6.86 -22.78 9.82
CA PHE A 136 -5.95 -22.27 8.81
C PHE A 136 -5.84 -20.73 8.87
N ASP A 137 -6.94 -20.00 8.97
CA ASP A 137 -6.98 -18.53 9.12
C ASP A 137 -6.08 -18.06 10.28
N GLN A 138 -6.30 -18.61 11.47
CA GLN A 138 -5.55 -18.20 12.66
C GLN A 138 -4.05 -18.49 12.53
N TRP A 139 -3.71 -19.69 12.08
CA TRP A 139 -2.31 -20.08 11.87
C TRP A 139 -1.65 -19.25 10.76
N PHE A 140 -2.33 -19.03 9.65
CA PHE A 140 -1.82 -18.28 8.50
C PHE A 140 -1.56 -16.80 8.86
N ARG A 141 -2.48 -16.17 9.60
CA ARG A 141 -2.29 -14.82 10.14
C ARG A 141 -1.11 -14.75 11.11
N TYR A 142 -0.96 -15.74 11.99
CA TYR A 142 0.16 -15.80 12.93
C TYR A 142 1.52 -15.94 12.21
N GLU A 143 1.64 -16.88 11.28
CA GLU A 143 2.86 -17.08 10.49
C GLU A 143 3.21 -15.87 9.63
N ALA A 144 2.20 -15.17 9.11
CA ALA A 144 2.40 -13.93 8.37
C ALA A 144 2.90 -12.81 9.28
N ASP A 145 2.32 -12.67 10.48
CA ASP A 145 2.76 -11.70 11.49
C ASP A 145 4.23 -11.89 11.90
N GLN A 146 4.66 -13.14 12.11
CA GLN A 146 6.08 -13.45 12.40
C GLN A 146 7.05 -13.00 11.29
N ARG A 147 6.55 -12.80 10.06
CA ARG A 147 7.33 -12.38 8.89
C ARG A 147 7.08 -10.92 8.51
N GLY A 148 6.33 -10.17 9.31
CA GLY A 148 5.95 -8.78 9.02
C GLY A 148 4.82 -8.63 7.97
N LEU A 149 4.20 -9.74 7.56
CA LEU A 149 3.16 -9.81 6.53
C LEU A 149 1.73 -9.81 7.12
N ALA A 150 1.55 -9.34 8.35
CA ALA A 150 0.25 -9.34 9.04
C ALA A 150 -0.85 -8.61 8.25
N VAL A 151 -0.51 -7.46 7.66
CA VAL A 151 -1.44 -6.61 6.89
C VAL A 151 -1.88 -7.29 5.58
N PRO A 152 -0.98 -7.75 4.70
CA PRO A 152 -1.39 -8.46 3.48
C PRO A 152 -2.12 -9.78 3.78
N ALA A 153 -1.70 -10.53 4.80
CA ALA A 153 -2.38 -11.77 5.18
C ALA A 153 -3.80 -11.54 5.71
N GLY A 154 -4.00 -10.51 6.54
CA GLY A 154 -5.33 -10.12 7.01
C GLY A 154 -6.25 -9.79 5.84
N ARG A 155 -5.80 -8.92 4.90
CA ARG A 155 -6.57 -8.56 3.70
C ARG A 155 -6.91 -9.77 2.84
N PHE A 156 -5.96 -10.70 2.66
CA PHE A 156 -6.17 -11.89 1.86
C PHE A 156 -7.17 -12.86 2.48
N ILE A 157 -7.08 -13.10 3.80
CA ILE A 157 -8.04 -13.97 4.48
C ILE A 157 -9.43 -13.34 4.54
N ASP A 158 -9.54 -12.04 4.79
CA ASP A 158 -10.83 -11.34 4.74
C ASP A 158 -11.44 -11.39 3.31
N HIS A 159 -10.61 -11.28 2.27
CA HIS A 159 -11.05 -11.45 0.90
C HIS A 159 -11.55 -12.88 0.63
N LEU A 160 -10.80 -13.91 1.04
CA LEU A 160 -11.20 -15.31 0.91
C LEU A 160 -12.50 -15.61 1.67
N ALA A 161 -12.64 -15.10 2.90
CA ALA A 161 -13.85 -15.29 3.71
C ALA A 161 -15.11 -14.72 3.03
N ALA A 162 -14.98 -13.66 2.22
CA ALA A 162 -16.07 -13.07 1.48
C ALA A 162 -16.45 -13.84 0.18
N GLN A 163 -15.62 -14.80 -0.24
CA GLN A 163 -15.82 -15.52 -1.51
C GLN A 163 -16.50 -16.88 -1.29
N PRO A 164 -17.44 -17.26 -2.19
CA PRO A 164 -18.10 -18.55 -2.12
C PRO A 164 -17.18 -19.72 -2.51
N ASP A 165 -16.13 -19.46 -3.31
CA ASP A 165 -15.15 -20.45 -3.76
C ASP A 165 -13.74 -19.97 -3.46
N LYS A 166 -13.27 -20.27 -2.24
CA LYS A 166 -11.94 -19.88 -1.74
C LYS A 166 -10.82 -20.57 -2.50
N VAL A 167 -11.06 -21.79 -2.99
CA VAL A 167 -10.08 -22.57 -3.75
C VAL A 167 -9.82 -21.91 -5.12
N ALA A 168 -10.87 -21.44 -5.79
CA ALA A 168 -10.73 -20.69 -7.04
C ALA A 168 -9.93 -19.40 -6.86
N VAL A 169 -10.03 -18.76 -5.70
CA VAL A 169 -9.24 -17.57 -5.37
C VAL A 169 -7.77 -17.96 -5.17
N PHE A 170 -7.45 -18.99 -4.38
CA PHE A 170 -6.05 -19.47 -4.27
C PHE A 170 -5.41 -19.77 -5.64
N ALA A 171 -6.16 -20.35 -6.56
CA ALA A 171 -5.70 -20.63 -7.92
C ALA A 171 -5.38 -19.34 -8.73
N GLN A 172 -6.12 -18.24 -8.51
CA GLN A 172 -5.82 -16.94 -9.12
C GLN A 172 -4.47 -16.36 -8.65
N TYR A 173 -4.06 -16.70 -7.43
CA TYR A 173 -2.75 -16.35 -6.87
C TYR A 173 -1.66 -17.37 -7.22
N GLY A 174 -1.94 -18.35 -8.09
CA GLY A 174 -0.99 -19.39 -8.49
C GLY A 174 -0.74 -20.46 -7.43
N VAL A 175 -1.59 -20.54 -6.40
CA VAL A 175 -1.50 -21.54 -5.33
C VAL A 175 -2.44 -22.69 -5.62
N THR A 176 -1.92 -23.91 -5.66
CA THR A 176 -2.71 -25.13 -5.84
C THR A 176 -3.04 -25.74 -4.48
N ILE A 177 -4.33 -25.82 -4.15
CA ILE A 177 -4.82 -26.50 -2.95
C ILE A 177 -5.00 -27.98 -3.26
N ALA A 178 -4.31 -28.85 -2.52
CA ALA A 178 -4.21 -30.29 -2.80
C ALA A 178 -5.53 -31.08 -2.69
N GLY A 179 -6.65 -30.44 -2.33
CA GLY A 179 -7.94 -31.08 -2.09
C GLY A 179 -8.95 -31.06 -3.26
N THR A 180 -8.61 -30.51 -4.42
CA THR A 180 -9.58 -30.34 -5.53
C THR A 180 -9.04 -30.85 -6.87
N GLY A 181 -8.68 -32.13 -6.91
CA GLY A 181 -8.77 -32.89 -8.16
C GLY A 181 -10.23 -33.30 -8.40
N PRO A 182 -10.72 -33.38 -9.65
CA PRO A 182 -12.01 -34.00 -9.93
C PRO A 182 -12.04 -35.41 -9.33
N SER A 183 -13.12 -35.74 -8.64
CA SER A 183 -13.39 -37.08 -8.13
C SER A 183 -13.24 -38.11 -9.25
N ASP A 184 -12.13 -38.83 -9.24
CA ASP A 184 -11.99 -40.11 -9.90
C ASP A 184 -11.28 -41.06 -8.92
N GLU A 185 -11.99 -42.14 -8.60
CA GLU A 185 -11.51 -43.42 -8.08
C GLU A 185 -10.96 -43.52 -6.63
N GLU A 186 -11.85 -44.00 -5.76
CA GLU A 186 -11.67 -44.85 -4.58
C GLU A 186 -10.24 -45.40 -4.28
N ALA A 187 -9.59 -44.84 -3.24
CA ALA A 187 -8.48 -45.46 -2.50
C ALA A 187 -8.51 -44.96 -1.03
N PRO A 188 -8.14 -45.79 -0.03
CA PRO A 188 -8.62 -45.65 1.34
C PRO A 188 -8.07 -44.41 2.06
N ALA A 189 -8.96 -43.78 2.84
CA ALA A 189 -8.67 -42.62 3.66
C ALA A 189 -7.44 -42.81 4.55
N PRO A 190 -6.45 -41.89 4.53
CA PRO A 190 -5.60 -41.72 5.70
C PRO A 190 -6.45 -41.17 6.84
N ASP A 191 -6.29 -41.83 7.97
CA ASP A 191 -6.90 -41.60 9.28
C ASP A 191 -6.98 -40.12 9.67
N VAL A 192 -8.15 -39.73 10.18
CA VAL A 192 -8.50 -38.35 10.55
C VAL A 192 -7.98 -38.06 11.97
N SER A 193 -6.78 -37.49 12.08
CA SER A 193 -6.21 -36.81 13.27
C SER A 193 -4.81 -36.33 12.84
N VAL A 194 -4.40 -35.07 12.97
CA VAL A 194 -4.04 -34.40 14.22
C VAL A 194 -3.99 -32.88 13.96
N TYR A 195 -5.09 -32.18 14.20
CA TYR A 195 -4.99 -30.80 14.69
C TYR A 195 -5.58 -30.84 16.10
N PRO A 196 -4.78 -30.59 17.16
CA PRO A 196 -5.31 -30.60 18.51
C PRO A 196 -6.27 -29.41 18.70
N GLU A 197 -7.40 -29.69 19.35
CA GLU A 197 -8.44 -28.72 19.72
C GLU A 197 -7.84 -27.60 20.59
N ILE A 198 -7.89 -26.36 20.10
CA ILE A 198 -7.29 -25.21 20.79
C ILE A 198 -8.32 -24.62 21.78
N THR A 199 -8.18 -24.92 23.06
CA THR A 199 -8.88 -24.17 24.11
C THR A 199 -8.14 -22.87 24.42
N ALA A 200 -8.87 -21.75 24.39
CA ALA A 200 -8.35 -20.44 24.72
C ALA A 200 -7.83 -20.41 26.17
N GLY A 201 -6.51 -20.44 26.35
CA GLY A 201 -5.89 -20.33 27.68
C GLY A 201 -4.47 -20.91 27.81
N GLU A 202 -4.01 -21.77 26.90
CA GLU A 202 -2.73 -22.47 27.06
C GLU A 202 -1.66 -21.99 26.05
N SER A 203 -1.17 -20.76 26.24
CA SER A 203 -0.08 -20.18 25.43
C SER A 203 1.30 -20.82 25.66
N GLY A 204 1.42 -21.78 26.58
CA GLY A 204 2.69 -22.47 26.90
C GLY A 204 2.89 -23.84 26.26
N ALA A 205 1.81 -24.57 25.94
CA ALA A 205 1.89 -25.95 25.45
C ALA A 205 2.26 -26.05 23.95
N TRP A 206 2.06 -24.98 23.19
CA TRP A 206 2.34 -24.93 21.75
C TRP A 206 3.83 -24.91 21.42
N VAL A 207 4.66 -24.38 22.32
CA VAL A 207 6.12 -24.34 22.14
C VAL A 207 6.72 -25.74 22.24
N ASP A 208 6.26 -26.57 23.18
CA ASP A 208 6.70 -27.97 23.32
C ASP A 208 6.24 -28.85 22.15
N TYR A 209 5.05 -28.59 21.60
CA TYR A 209 4.56 -29.30 20.43
C TYR A 209 5.32 -28.93 19.15
N LEU A 210 5.64 -27.64 18.96
CA LEU A 210 6.47 -27.18 17.84
C LEU A 210 7.92 -27.70 17.95
N ASP A 211 8.50 -27.73 19.16
CA ASP A 211 9.83 -28.34 19.39
C ASP A 211 9.83 -29.84 19.11
N ALA A 212 8.78 -30.56 19.52
CA ALA A 212 8.62 -31.99 19.22
C ALA A 212 8.42 -32.27 17.71
N MET A 213 7.68 -31.41 17.01
CA MET A 213 7.45 -31.54 15.57
C MET A 213 8.72 -31.23 14.76
N LEU A 214 9.47 -30.19 15.16
CA LEU A 214 10.75 -29.83 14.52
C LEU A 214 11.82 -30.89 14.78
N ARG A 215 11.90 -31.45 15.99
CA ARG A 215 12.78 -32.60 16.28
C ARG A 215 12.41 -33.86 15.50
N SER A 216 11.13 -34.10 15.26
CA SER A 216 10.65 -35.25 14.47
C SER A 216 11.02 -35.13 12.98
N LYS A 217 11.14 -33.91 12.46
CA LYS A 217 11.53 -33.64 11.06
C LYS A 217 13.04 -33.44 10.85
N GLY A 218 13.86 -33.58 11.89
CA GLY A 218 15.32 -33.66 11.77
C GLY A 218 15.99 -32.37 11.27
N PHE A 219 15.59 -31.22 11.81
CA PHE A 219 16.34 -29.97 11.73
C PHE A 219 17.12 -29.72 13.02
#